data_AF-A0A939ZB55-F1
#
_entry.id   AF-A0A939ZB55-F1
#
_cell.length_a   1.000
_cell.length_b   1.000
_cell.length_c   1.000
_cell.angle_alpha   90.00
_cell.angle_beta   90.00
_cell.angle_gamma   90.00
#
_symmetry.space_group_name_H-M   'P 1'
#
loop_
_entity.id
_entity.type
_entity.pdbx_description
1 polymer ?
#
loop_
_entity_poly.entity_id
_entity_poly.type
_entity_poly.pdbx_seq_one_letter_code
_entity_poly.pdbx_strand_id
1 'polypeptide(L)'
;MSEISALPGAVVECLSEIQALEGIKFTTEYPACPKTVPLSRTTVSVGIESVRISDSFTANNEGVLERDEYCRNALVKLRFGVHAPFALGGGECYDAFTLVIDALSFGTDLEIVSSGCEGITADRDTEAFVLKAYAEIKANLCPADTCDIPFPSFMDKELLCGSHIRDEDIHLSAAQRAYLTAPTATGSYFGTDASYRSFHLGYRPRAVFVGTQSMPAVHGGYVYSGFACDGFGTAGVTLTDDGFSVTNTTSGGITTRLNDSENDYFYIALK
;
A
#
# COMPACT_ATOMS: atom_id res chain seq x y z
N MET A 1 -0.52 -14.91 4.70
CA MET A 1 -1.81 -14.19 4.78
C MET A 1 -2.42 -14.61 6.10
N SER A 2 -2.41 -13.74 7.12
CA SER A 2 -3.09 -14.02 8.38
C SER A 2 -4.27 -13.06 8.43
N GLU A 3 -5.49 -13.59 8.40
CA GLU A 3 -6.73 -12.83 8.58
C GLU A 3 -6.95 -12.55 10.07
N ILE A 4 -7.83 -11.59 10.45
CA ILE A 4 -8.25 -11.39 11.87
C ILE A 4 -8.73 -12.70 12.50
N SER A 5 -9.35 -13.58 11.70
CA SER A 5 -9.80 -14.92 12.10
C SER A 5 -8.64 -15.83 12.58
N ALA A 6 -7.41 -15.57 12.17
CA ALA A 6 -6.21 -16.33 12.53
C ALA A 6 -5.53 -15.82 13.81
N LEU A 7 -5.92 -14.65 14.32
CA LEU A 7 -5.28 -14.01 15.48
C LEU A 7 -5.29 -14.88 16.75
N PRO A 8 -6.39 -15.58 17.12
CA PRO A 8 -6.35 -16.51 18.25
C PRO A 8 -5.32 -17.63 18.08
N GLY A 9 -5.12 -18.12 16.85
CA GLY A 9 -4.12 -19.13 16.54
C GLY A 9 -2.71 -18.60 16.77
N ALA A 10 -2.41 -17.39 16.30
CA ALA A 10 -1.11 -16.76 16.49
C ALA A 10 -0.80 -16.48 17.98
N VAL A 11 -1.81 -16.05 18.76
CA VAL A 11 -1.65 -15.86 20.21
C VAL A 11 -1.38 -17.20 20.91
N VAL A 12 -2.09 -18.27 20.51
CA VAL A 12 -1.86 -19.62 21.05
C VAL A 12 -0.45 -20.12 20.73
N GLU A 13 0.03 -19.90 19.50
CA GLU A 13 1.38 -20.27 19.07
C GLU A 13 2.43 -19.52 19.89
N CYS A 14 2.31 -18.20 19.99
CA CYS A 14 3.20 -17.36 20.79
C CYS A 14 3.24 -17.77 22.27
N LEU A 15 2.08 -17.96 22.91
CA LEU A 15 2.02 -18.37 24.31
C LEU A 15 2.60 -19.77 24.55
N SER A 16 2.51 -20.67 23.56
CA SER A 16 3.03 -22.03 23.66
C SER A 16 4.56 -22.10 23.57
N GLU A 17 5.22 -21.08 23.02
CA GLU A 17 6.69 -21.00 22.92
C GLU A 17 7.36 -20.42 24.19
N ILE A 18 6.58 -19.80 25.09
CA ILE A 18 7.09 -19.15 26.29
C ILE A 18 7.38 -20.21 27.38
N GLN A 19 8.65 -20.33 27.76
CA GLN A 19 9.12 -21.31 28.75
C GLN A 19 8.40 -21.21 30.10
N ALA A 20 8.05 -19.99 30.53
CA ALA A 20 7.31 -19.78 31.79
C ALA A 20 5.91 -20.41 31.80
N LEU A 21 5.36 -20.78 30.63
CA LEU A 21 4.01 -21.32 30.45
C LEU A 21 4.00 -22.81 30.06
N GLU A 22 5.13 -23.52 30.13
CA GLU A 22 5.26 -24.93 29.68
C GLU A 22 4.26 -25.89 30.37
N GLY A 23 3.83 -25.57 31.59
CA GLY A 23 2.83 -26.33 32.34
C GLY A 23 1.37 -26.15 31.87
N ILE A 24 1.10 -25.16 31.01
CA ILE A 24 -0.24 -24.78 30.57
C ILE A 24 -0.46 -25.22 29.12
N LYS A 25 -1.61 -25.84 28.84
CA LYS A 25 -2.01 -26.18 27.47
C LYS A 25 -2.78 -25.03 26.85
N PHE A 26 -2.33 -24.50 25.72
CA PHE A 26 -3.07 -23.48 24.96
C PHE A 26 -3.85 -24.10 23.79
N THR A 27 -5.07 -23.62 23.55
CA THR A 27 -5.90 -24.01 22.40
C THR A 27 -6.70 -22.80 21.89
N THR A 28 -7.14 -22.81 20.63
CA THR A 28 -8.13 -21.83 20.18
C THR A 28 -9.54 -22.21 20.68
N GLU A 29 -10.41 -21.22 20.86
CA GLU A 29 -11.83 -21.46 21.18
C GLU A 29 -12.58 -22.03 19.96
N TYR A 30 -12.13 -21.68 18.75
CA TYR A 30 -12.70 -22.13 17.48
C TYR A 30 -11.61 -22.68 16.53
N PRO A 31 -11.85 -23.80 15.84
CA PRO A 31 -12.95 -24.75 16.06
C PRO A 31 -12.84 -25.42 17.45
N ALA A 32 -13.97 -25.76 18.05
CA ALA A 32 -14.00 -26.34 19.40
C ALA A 32 -13.24 -27.66 19.44
N CYS A 33 -12.11 -27.69 20.15
CA CYS A 33 -11.32 -28.90 20.35
C CYS A 33 -11.82 -29.65 21.60
N PRO A 34 -12.15 -30.96 21.51
CA PRO A 34 -12.65 -31.72 22.65
C PRO A 34 -11.59 -31.75 23.75
N LYS A 35 -11.98 -31.33 24.96
CA LYS A 35 -11.13 -31.37 26.15
C LYS A 35 -11.12 -32.79 26.71
N THR A 36 -9.97 -33.23 27.18
CA THR A 36 -9.83 -34.53 27.83
C THR A 36 -10.58 -34.50 29.16
N VAL A 37 -11.39 -35.52 29.45
CA VAL A 37 -12.13 -35.65 30.70
C VAL A 37 -11.67 -36.93 31.42
N PRO A 38 -11.21 -36.87 32.67
CA PRO A 38 -10.97 -35.66 33.46
C PRO A 38 -9.80 -34.83 32.92
N LEU A 39 -9.81 -33.53 33.19
CA LEU A 39 -8.76 -32.62 32.76
C LEU A 39 -7.43 -32.99 33.46
N SER A 40 -6.38 -33.28 32.69
CA SER A 40 -5.09 -33.70 33.25
C SER A 40 -4.14 -32.54 33.60
N ARG A 41 -4.34 -31.37 32.99
CA ARG A 41 -3.52 -30.17 33.16
C ARG A 41 -4.31 -28.91 32.87
N THR A 42 -3.87 -27.79 33.44
CA THR A 42 -4.47 -26.48 33.21
C THR A 42 -4.47 -26.16 31.71
N THR A 43 -5.64 -25.79 31.19
CA THR A 43 -5.84 -25.53 29.76
C THR A 43 -6.46 -24.14 29.58
N VAL A 44 -5.88 -23.33 28.70
CA VAL A 44 -6.34 -21.98 28.37
C VAL A 44 -6.81 -21.95 26.92
N SER A 45 -8.09 -21.66 26.70
CA SER A 45 -8.64 -21.43 25.37
C SER A 45 -8.63 -19.94 25.03
N VAL A 46 -8.15 -19.56 23.84
CA VAL A 46 -8.10 -18.17 23.37
C VAL A 46 -9.09 -17.96 22.22
N GLY A 47 -9.87 -16.89 22.30
CA GLY A 47 -10.84 -16.48 21.27
C GLY A 47 -10.91 -14.96 21.12
N ILE A 48 -11.70 -14.50 20.14
CA ILE A 48 -12.02 -13.08 19.97
C ILE A 48 -13.45 -12.83 20.44
N GLU A 49 -13.62 -11.89 21.36
CA GLU A 49 -14.95 -11.43 21.80
C GLU A 49 -15.48 -10.32 20.90
N SER A 50 -14.64 -9.32 20.60
CA SER A 50 -15.03 -8.23 19.71
C SER A 50 -13.81 -7.55 19.10
N VAL A 51 -13.99 -6.99 17.92
CA VAL A 51 -13.02 -6.08 17.28
C VAL A 51 -13.72 -4.76 17.04
N ARG A 52 -13.15 -3.66 17.52
CA ARG A 52 -13.63 -2.31 17.25
C ARG A 52 -12.55 -1.55 16.49
N ILE A 53 -12.90 -0.99 15.35
CA ILE A 53 -11.99 -0.17 14.56
C ILE A 53 -12.49 1.27 14.66
N SER A 54 -11.61 2.17 15.05
CA SER A 54 -11.85 3.60 15.12
C SER A 54 -10.83 4.32 14.27
N ASP A 55 -11.23 5.42 13.63
CA ASP A 55 -10.27 6.29 12.94
C ASP A 55 -9.36 6.94 13.98
N SER A 56 -8.07 7.06 13.65
CA SER A 56 -7.12 7.75 14.52
C SER A 56 -7.07 9.24 14.15
N PHE A 57 -6.76 10.06 15.15
CA PHE A 57 -6.62 11.50 15.00
C PHE A 57 -5.29 11.89 15.64
N THR A 58 -4.47 12.63 14.91
CA THR A 58 -3.20 13.16 15.40
C THR A 58 -3.32 14.67 15.55
N ALA A 59 -2.79 15.21 16.65
CA ALA A 59 -2.76 16.65 16.86
C ALA A 59 -1.65 17.25 15.99
N ASN A 60 -1.98 18.20 15.12
CA ASN A 60 -0.99 18.97 14.40
C ASN A 60 -0.18 19.88 15.37
N ASN A 61 0.84 20.57 14.86
CA ASN A 61 1.70 21.46 15.68
C ASN A 61 0.96 22.62 16.35
N GLU A 62 -0.32 22.83 16.03
CA GLU A 62 -1.20 23.84 16.61
C GLU A 62 -2.22 23.25 17.60
N GLY A 63 -2.15 21.93 17.87
CA GLY A 63 -3.04 21.22 18.79
C GLY A 63 -4.42 20.91 18.23
N VAL A 64 -4.65 21.12 16.93
CA VAL A 64 -5.89 20.75 16.26
C VAL A 64 -5.82 19.28 15.87
N LEU A 65 -6.84 18.51 16.27
CA LEU A 65 -6.97 17.10 15.89
C LEU A 65 -7.34 17.01 14.42
N GLU A 66 -6.36 16.68 13.58
CA GLU A 66 -6.59 16.33 12.19
C GLU A 66 -6.88 14.83 12.11
N ARG A 67 -7.86 14.46 11.27
CA ARG A 67 -8.16 13.06 11.00
C ARG A 67 -6.94 12.48 10.29
N ASP A 68 -6.31 11.49 10.90
CA ASP A 68 -5.28 10.73 10.24
C ASP A 68 -6.00 9.79 9.27
N GLU A 69 -6.13 10.22 8.01
CA GLU A 69 -6.90 9.52 6.98
C GLU A 69 -6.38 8.10 6.73
N TYR A 70 -5.17 7.81 7.21
CA TYR A 70 -4.41 6.61 6.90
C TYR A 70 -4.25 5.68 8.11
N CYS A 71 -4.22 6.21 9.34
CA CYS A 71 -4.11 5.39 10.55
C CYS A 71 -5.49 5.07 11.17
N ARG A 72 -5.72 3.80 11.48
CA ARG A 72 -6.87 3.35 12.29
C ARG A 72 -6.41 2.68 13.58
N ASN A 73 -7.12 2.93 14.67
CA ASN A 73 -6.91 2.24 15.93
C ASN A 73 -7.86 1.05 16.01
N ALA A 74 -7.30 -0.17 16.02
CA ALA A 74 -8.04 -1.38 16.32
C ALA A 74 -7.95 -1.68 17.82
N LEU A 75 -9.11 -1.85 18.45
CA LEU A 75 -9.23 -2.35 19.80
C LEU A 75 -9.81 -3.77 19.72
N VAL A 76 -8.97 -4.75 20.00
CA VAL A 76 -9.30 -6.17 19.93
C VAL A 76 -9.49 -6.68 21.35
N LYS A 77 -10.69 -7.15 21.67
CA LYS A 77 -10.97 -7.80 22.95
C LYS A 77 -10.83 -9.30 22.79
N LEU A 78 -9.77 -9.85 23.36
CA LEU A 78 -9.55 -11.29 23.47
C LEU A 78 -10.31 -11.87 24.64
N ARG A 79 -10.78 -13.10 24.46
CA ARG A 79 -11.40 -13.91 25.50
C ARG A 79 -10.50 -15.09 25.83
N PHE A 80 -10.33 -15.34 27.13
CA PHE A 80 -9.61 -16.48 27.68
C PHE A 80 -10.57 -17.33 28.50
N GLY A 81 -10.57 -18.64 28.22
CA GLY A 81 -11.24 -19.65 29.02
C GLY A 81 -10.20 -20.50 29.75
N VAL A 82 -9.95 -20.21 31.01
CA VAL A 82 -8.95 -20.93 31.82
C VAL A 82 -9.63 -22.07 32.56
N HIS A 83 -9.14 -23.28 32.38
CA HIS A 83 -9.71 -24.51 32.93
C HIS A 83 -8.64 -25.22 33.76
N ALA A 84 -8.84 -25.32 35.07
CA ALA A 84 -7.94 -26.03 35.97
C ALA A 84 -8.59 -27.33 36.49
N PRO A 85 -7.86 -28.45 36.58
CA PRO A 85 -8.37 -29.68 37.18
C PRO A 85 -8.84 -29.48 38.63
N PHE A 86 -9.91 -30.16 39.05
CA PHE A 86 -10.37 -30.11 40.45
C PHE A 86 -9.28 -30.47 41.48
N ALA A 87 -8.33 -31.32 41.11
CA ALA A 87 -7.22 -31.72 41.98
C ALA A 87 -6.27 -30.56 42.36
N LEU A 88 -6.16 -29.51 41.53
CA LEU A 88 -5.29 -28.36 41.76
C LEU A 88 -6.00 -27.19 42.46
N GLY A 89 -7.33 -27.22 42.51
CA GLY A 89 -8.14 -26.17 43.13
C GLY A 89 -8.39 -24.97 42.20
N GLY A 90 -9.31 -24.09 42.60
CA GLY A 90 -9.69 -22.93 41.78
C GLY A 90 -8.63 -21.84 41.71
N GLY A 91 -7.73 -21.74 42.70
CA GLY A 91 -6.64 -20.75 42.72
C GLY A 91 -5.71 -20.86 41.49
N GLU A 92 -5.50 -22.08 41.02
CA GLU A 92 -4.74 -22.39 39.81
C GLU A 92 -5.26 -21.65 38.58
N CYS A 93 -6.56 -21.37 38.49
CA CYS A 93 -7.12 -20.57 37.39
C CYS A 93 -6.59 -19.13 37.41
N TYR A 94 -6.47 -18.52 38.61
CA TYR A 94 -5.95 -17.16 38.76
C TYR A 94 -4.45 -17.12 38.49
N ASP A 95 -3.70 -18.10 39.00
CA ASP A 95 -2.25 -18.18 38.79
C ASP A 95 -1.93 -18.35 37.31
N ALA A 96 -2.63 -19.25 36.61
CA ALA A 96 -2.47 -19.45 35.18
C ALA A 96 -2.85 -18.21 34.37
N PHE A 97 -3.95 -17.52 34.71
CA PHE A 97 -4.33 -16.28 34.01
C PHE A 97 -3.31 -15.16 34.24
N THR A 98 -2.80 -15.02 35.46
CA THR A 98 -1.78 -14.01 35.82
C THR A 98 -0.52 -14.22 35.00
N LEU A 99 -0.04 -15.47 34.90
CA LEU A 99 1.12 -15.80 34.07
C LEU A 99 0.90 -15.47 32.59
N VAL A 100 -0.32 -15.71 32.06
CA VAL A 100 -0.66 -15.35 30.67
C VAL A 100 -0.66 -13.85 30.46
N ILE A 101 -1.24 -13.06 31.37
CA ILE A 101 -1.26 -11.60 31.26
C ILE A 101 0.14 -11.01 31.42
N ASP A 102 0.96 -11.52 32.34
CA ASP A 102 2.35 -11.10 32.49
C ASP A 102 3.15 -11.40 31.22
N ALA A 103 2.97 -12.60 30.65
CA ALA A 103 3.60 -12.98 29.39
C ALA A 103 3.17 -12.08 28.22
N LEU A 104 1.89 -11.75 28.10
CA LEU A 104 1.39 -10.84 27.07
C LEU A 104 1.88 -9.41 27.29
N SER A 105 1.92 -8.93 28.54
CA SER A 105 2.25 -7.54 28.86
C SER A 105 3.75 -7.25 28.82
N PHE A 106 4.59 -8.22 29.19
CA PHE A 106 6.05 -8.04 29.30
C PHE A 106 6.85 -8.85 28.29
N GLY A 107 6.27 -9.91 27.72
CA GLY A 107 6.93 -10.81 26.77
C GLY A 107 6.58 -10.52 25.31
N THR A 108 5.67 -9.59 25.03
CA THR A 108 5.25 -9.24 23.67
C THR A 108 5.16 -7.74 23.47
N ASP A 109 5.15 -7.28 22.22
CA ASP A 109 4.93 -5.87 21.85
C ASP A 109 3.44 -5.48 21.81
N LEU A 110 2.55 -6.31 22.38
CA LEU A 110 1.12 -6.01 22.40
C LEU A 110 0.80 -4.91 23.43
N GLU A 111 0.12 -3.85 22.98
CA GLU A 111 -0.34 -2.79 23.87
C GLU A 111 -1.61 -3.25 24.61
N ILE A 112 -1.44 -3.86 25.78
CA ILE A 112 -2.55 -4.25 26.66
C ILE A 112 -3.13 -3.01 27.33
N VAL A 113 -4.35 -2.64 26.97
CA VAL A 113 -5.07 -1.48 27.51
C VAL A 113 -5.76 -1.83 28.82
N SER A 114 -6.39 -3.00 28.86
CA SER A 114 -7.10 -3.49 30.03
C SER A 114 -7.13 -5.01 30.04
N SER A 115 -7.24 -5.60 31.22
CA SER A 115 -7.49 -7.04 31.39
C SER A 115 -8.37 -7.27 32.61
N GLY A 116 -9.07 -8.40 32.63
CA GLY A 116 -9.98 -8.71 33.72
C GLY A 116 -10.45 -10.15 33.67
N CYS A 117 -11.00 -10.61 34.78
CA CYS A 117 -11.55 -11.96 34.92
C CYS A 117 -12.83 -11.96 35.74
N GLU A 118 -13.65 -12.99 35.53
CA GLU A 118 -14.90 -13.21 36.24
C GLU A 118 -14.68 -14.09 37.48
N GLY A 119 -15.76 -14.49 38.15
CA GLY A 119 -15.68 -15.48 39.22
C GLY A 119 -15.34 -16.88 38.68
N ILE A 120 -14.72 -17.71 39.52
CA ILE A 120 -14.48 -19.12 39.20
C ILE A 120 -15.77 -19.91 39.37
N THR A 121 -16.11 -20.71 38.38
CA THR A 121 -17.23 -21.66 38.43
C THR A 121 -16.72 -23.09 38.35
N ALA A 122 -17.33 -24.01 39.09
CA ALA A 122 -17.04 -25.44 38.95
C ALA A 122 -17.89 -26.01 37.79
N ASP A 123 -17.23 -26.63 36.81
CA ASP A 123 -17.87 -27.39 35.75
C ASP A 123 -17.74 -28.88 36.07
N ARG A 124 -18.89 -29.53 36.30
CA ARG A 124 -18.96 -30.95 36.65
C ARG A 124 -18.81 -31.87 35.44
N ASP A 125 -19.12 -31.39 34.24
CA ASP A 125 -19.08 -32.21 33.03
C ASP A 125 -17.63 -32.40 32.56
N THR A 126 -16.75 -31.43 32.86
CA THR A 126 -15.31 -31.48 32.54
C THR A 126 -14.42 -31.73 33.76
N GLU A 127 -15.00 -31.90 34.95
CA GLU A 127 -14.30 -31.99 36.24
C GLU A 127 -13.22 -30.91 36.45
N ALA A 128 -13.58 -29.66 36.10
CA ALA A 128 -12.65 -28.54 36.08
C ALA A 128 -13.25 -27.28 36.73
N PHE A 129 -12.39 -26.48 37.34
CA PHE A 129 -12.68 -25.08 37.64
C PHE A 129 -12.49 -24.26 36.38
N VAL A 130 -13.44 -23.37 36.10
CA VAL A 130 -13.47 -22.53 34.92
C VAL A 130 -13.45 -21.06 35.34
N LEU A 131 -12.50 -20.33 34.79
CA LEU A 131 -12.38 -18.87 34.88
C LEU A 131 -12.49 -18.28 33.48
N LYS A 132 -13.44 -17.37 33.30
CA LYS A 132 -13.55 -16.57 32.09
C LYS A 132 -12.80 -15.27 32.29
N ALA A 133 -11.96 -14.92 31.34
CA ALA A 133 -11.16 -13.72 31.41
C ALA A 133 -11.03 -13.04 30.05
N TYR A 134 -10.55 -11.81 30.04
CA TYR A 134 -10.35 -11.02 28.83
C TYR A 134 -9.10 -10.16 28.92
N ALA A 135 -8.56 -9.81 27.75
CA ALA A 135 -7.58 -8.75 27.59
C ALA A 135 -7.97 -7.90 26.37
N GLU A 136 -7.90 -6.58 26.52
CA GLU A 136 -8.10 -5.62 25.44
C GLU A 136 -6.74 -5.15 24.94
N ILE A 137 -6.49 -5.40 23.66
CA ILE A 137 -5.28 -5.03 22.96
C ILE A 137 -5.59 -3.86 22.05
N LYS A 138 -4.74 -2.84 22.08
CA LYS A 138 -4.73 -1.78 21.09
C LYS A 138 -3.67 -2.09 20.03
N ALA A 139 -4.05 -1.91 18.78
CA ALA A 139 -3.16 -2.03 17.64
C ALA A 139 -3.37 -0.82 16.73
N ASN A 140 -2.27 -0.16 16.36
CA ASN A 140 -2.29 0.91 15.38
C ASN A 140 -2.15 0.28 13.98
N LEU A 141 -3.19 0.41 13.18
CA LEU A 141 -3.23 0.02 11.78
C LEU A 141 -2.84 1.25 10.94
N CYS A 142 -1.56 1.57 10.94
CA CYS A 142 -0.98 2.63 10.13
C CYS A 142 -0.28 2.03 8.90
N PRO A 143 -0.52 2.53 7.68
CA PRO A 143 0.36 2.25 6.55
C PRO A 143 1.70 2.92 6.85
N ALA A 144 2.73 2.10 7.05
CA ALA A 144 4.03 2.54 7.56
C ALA A 144 4.67 3.59 6.65
N ASP A 145 5.03 4.75 7.22
CA ASP A 145 5.91 5.71 6.54
C ASP A 145 7.36 5.21 6.49
N THR A 146 7.82 4.43 7.47
CA THR A 146 9.14 3.77 7.46
C THR A 146 9.20 2.76 8.60
N CYS A 147 9.03 1.47 8.36
CA CYS A 147 9.40 0.45 9.35
C CYS A 147 10.10 -0.73 8.66
N ASP A 148 11.42 -0.79 8.82
CA ASP A 148 12.29 -1.92 8.46
C ASP A 148 12.13 -3.13 9.42
N ILE A 149 11.06 -3.18 10.21
CA ILE A 149 10.76 -4.29 11.11
C ILE A 149 9.43 -4.91 10.65
N PRO A 150 9.42 -6.19 10.23
CA PRO A 150 8.22 -6.83 9.74
C PRO A 150 7.38 -7.23 10.95
N PHE A 151 6.53 -6.33 11.44
CA PHE A 151 5.27 -6.81 11.98
C PHE A 151 4.48 -7.31 10.78
N PRO A 152 4.19 -8.62 10.66
CA PRO A 152 3.21 -9.08 9.69
C PRO A 152 1.88 -8.52 10.16
N SER A 153 1.51 -7.35 9.66
CA SER A 153 0.15 -6.81 9.76
C SER A 153 -0.80 -7.96 9.48
N PHE A 154 -1.56 -8.39 10.50
CA PHE A 154 -2.51 -9.50 10.47
C PHE A 154 -3.75 -9.20 9.60
N MET A 155 -3.59 -8.31 8.63
CA MET A 155 -4.65 -7.83 7.75
C MET A 155 -4.09 -7.72 6.33
N ASP A 156 -4.84 -8.31 5.40
CA ASP A 156 -4.53 -8.29 3.98
C ASP A 156 -4.38 -6.85 3.46
N LYS A 157 -3.34 -6.60 2.66
CA LYS A 157 -3.10 -5.32 2.00
C LYS A 157 -4.27 -4.93 1.08
N GLU A 158 -4.99 -5.89 0.49
CA GLU A 158 -6.21 -5.60 -0.27
C GLU A 158 -7.39 -5.20 0.61
N LEU A 159 -7.41 -5.61 1.88
CA LEU A 159 -8.45 -5.21 2.82
C LEU A 159 -8.18 -3.82 3.42
N LEU A 160 -6.90 -3.51 3.67
CA LEU A 160 -6.44 -2.22 4.20
C LEU A 160 -6.37 -1.13 3.13
N CYS A 161 -5.88 -1.49 1.95
CA CYS A 161 -5.57 -0.57 0.86
C CYS A 161 -6.40 -0.85 -0.39
N GLY A 162 -7.46 -1.66 -0.31
CA GLY A 162 -8.26 -2.02 -1.50
C GLY A 162 -8.85 -0.81 -2.21
N SER A 163 -9.22 0.25 -1.49
CA SER A 163 -9.60 1.52 -2.12
C SER A 163 -8.40 2.16 -2.83
N HIS A 164 -7.21 2.18 -2.22
CA HIS A 164 -5.98 2.74 -2.79
C HIS A 164 -5.46 1.95 -4.02
N ILE A 165 -5.50 0.62 -3.97
CA ILE A 165 -5.05 -0.27 -5.05
C ILE A 165 -6.04 -0.25 -6.23
N ARG A 166 -7.35 -0.08 -5.95
CA ARG A 166 -8.39 0.03 -6.99
C ARG A 166 -8.57 1.46 -7.49
N ASP A 167 -8.08 2.44 -6.75
CA ASP A 167 -8.09 3.85 -7.15
C ASP A 167 -6.84 4.12 -7.97
N GLU A 168 -6.98 3.97 -9.28
CA GLU A 168 -5.88 4.26 -10.16
C GLU A 168 -5.52 5.76 -10.14
N ASP A 169 -6.43 6.68 -9.80
CA ASP A 169 -6.20 8.13 -9.91
C ASP A 169 -5.40 8.74 -8.74
N ILE A 170 -5.10 7.96 -7.70
CA ILE A 170 -4.49 8.45 -6.46
C ILE A 170 -3.04 8.96 -6.59
N HIS A 171 -2.27 8.39 -7.52
CA HIS A 171 -0.87 8.78 -7.75
C HIS A 171 -0.69 9.51 -9.08
N LEU A 172 -1.54 9.19 -10.04
CA LEU A 172 -1.53 9.74 -11.38
C LEU A 172 -2.98 9.80 -11.83
N SER A 173 -3.48 11.01 -12.06
CA SER A 173 -4.75 11.16 -12.77
C SER A 173 -4.71 10.42 -14.11
N ALA A 174 -5.87 10.01 -14.62
CA ALA A 174 -5.99 9.41 -15.95
C ALA A 174 -5.24 10.18 -17.06
N ALA A 175 -5.22 11.53 -16.99
CA ALA A 175 -4.47 12.37 -17.93
C ALA A 175 -2.94 12.23 -17.78
N GLN A 176 -2.43 12.21 -16.54
CA GLN A 176 -1.00 12.01 -16.28
C GLN A 176 -0.54 10.59 -16.64
N ARG A 177 -1.38 9.58 -16.41
CA ARG A 177 -1.13 8.20 -16.86
C ARG A 177 -1.05 8.14 -18.38
N ALA A 178 -2.02 8.72 -19.10
CA ALA A 178 -2.02 8.75 -20.55
C ALA A 178 -0.78 9.44 -21.14
N TYR A 179 -0.28 10.48 -20.48
CA TYR A 179 1.00 11.11 -20.83
C TYR A 179 2.18 10.16 -20.65
N LEU A 180 2.28 9.46 -19.51
CA LEU A 180 3.38 8.54 -19.23
C LEU A 180 3.38 7.29 -20.12
N THR A 181 2.21 6.80 -20.51
CA THR A 181 2.09 5.62 -21.38
C THR A 181 2.50 5.91 -22.82
N ALA A 182 2.28 7.14 -23.30
CA ALA A 182 2.62 7.53 -24.67
C ALA A 182 3.09 9.00 -24.71
N PRO A 183 4.31 9.30 -24.20
CA PRO A 183 4.79 10.67 -24.00
C PRO A 183 5.16 11.38 -25.30
N THR A 184 5.39 10.62 -26.38
CA THR A 184 5.77 11.15 -27.68
C THR A 184 4.88 10.60 -28.79
N ALA A 185 4.65 11.41 -29.82
CA ALA A 185 4.20 10.95 -31.13
C ALA A 185 5.38 11.03 -32.09
N THR A 186 5.59 9.97 -32.86
CA THR A 186 6.61 9.91 -33.91
C THR A 186 5.96 9.63 -35.24
N GLY A 187 6.56 10.12 -36.31
CA GLY A 187 6.09 9.85 -37.66
C GLY A 187 7.09 10.32 -38.70
N SER A 188 6.75 10.10 -39.96
CA SER A 188 7.56 10.47 -41.11
C SER A 188 6.73 11.11 -42.20
N TYR A 189 7.39 11.87 -43.08
CA TYR A 189 6.78 12.44 -44.26
C TYR A 189 7.79 12.63 -45.39
N PHE A 190 7.32 12.51 -46.62
CA PHE A 190 8.04 12.90 -47.83
C PHE A 190 7.88 14.40 -48.04
N GLY A 191 8.96 15.12 -48.32
CA GLY A 191 8.89 16.54 -48.64
C GLY A 191 8.15 16.81 -49.96
N THR A 192 7.70 18.04 -50.17
CA THR A 192 6.87 18.40 -51.34
C THR A 192 7.25 19.72 -52.01
N ASP A 193 8.34 20.34 -51.56
CA ASP A 193 8.77 21.71 -51.89
C ASP A 193 7.77 22.83 -51.57
N ALA A 194 6.62 22.52 -50.98
CA ALA A 194 5.72 23.54 -50.47
C ALA A 194 6.43 24.37 -49.39
N SER A 195 6.29 25.70 -49.46
CA SER A 195 6.93 26.64 -48.53
C SER A 195 6.45 26.47 -47.08
N TYR A 196 5.27 25.89 -46.89
CA TYR A 196 4.63 25.62 -45.61
C TYR A 196 3.89 24.28 -45.64
N ARG A 197 3.94 23.56 -44.51
CA ARG A 197 3.14 22.36 -44.27
C ARG A 197 2.82 22.23 -42.79
N SER A 198 1.60 21.83 -42.46
CA SER A 198 1.15 21.56 -41.09
C SER A 198 0.86 20.08 -40.86
N PHE A 199 1.05 19.65 -39.62
CA PHE A 199 0.77 18.31 -39.13
C PHE A 199 -0.13 18.40 -37.90
N HIS A 200 -1.23 17.64 -37.93
CA HIS A 200 -2.22 17.57 -36.86
C HIS A 200 -1.95 16.34 -36.00
N LEU A 201 -1.67 16.56 -34.72
CA LEU A 201 -1.39 15.52 -33.73
C LEU A 201 -2.56 15.29 -32.77
N GLY A 202 -3.58 16.17 -32.77
CA GLY A 202 -4.70 16.11 -31.82
C GLY A 202 -4.39 16.78 -30.48
N TYR A 203 -3.23 17.42 -30.35
CA TYR A 203 -2.76 18.12 -29.15
C TYR A 203 -1.69 19.15 -29.51
N ARG A 204 -1.50 20.17 -28.65
CA ARG A 204 -0.37 21.10 -28.74
C ARG A 204 0.89 20.45 -28.17
N PRO A 205 1.91 20.13 -28.97
CA PRO A 205 3.15 19.53 -28.48
C PRO A 205 3.97 20.56 -27.67
N ARG A 206 4.63 20.11 -26.60
CA ARG A 206 5.55 20.93 -25.80
C ARG A 206 6.92 21.10 -26.43
N ALA A 207 7.31 20.12 -27.24
CA ALA A 207 8.53 20.16 -28.03
C ALA A 207 8.38 19.31 -29.29
N VAL A 208 8.96 19.74 -30.41
CA VAL A 208 9.03 18.98 -31.65
C VAL A 208 10.44 19.06 -32.19
N PHE A 209 11.00 17.90 -32.54
CA PHE A 209 12.19 17.78 -33.37
C PHE A 209 11.81 17.23 -34.74
N VAL A 210 12.36 17.81 -35.79
CA VAL A 210 12.25 17.34 -37.18
C VAL A 210 13.65 17.14 -37.73
N GLY A 211 13.88 16.05 -38.45
CA GLY A 211 15.15 15.77 -39.13
C GLY A 211 14.94 14.96 -40.39
N THR A 212 15.91 14.99 -41.30
CA THR A 212 15.93 14.07 -42.44
C THR A 212 16.38 12.68 -42.02
N GLN A 213 15.85 11.66 -42.67
CA GLN A 213 16.21 10.25 -42.40
C GLN A 213 17.52 9.84 -43.07
N SER A 214 17.87 10.49 -44.18
CA SER A 214 18.95 10.04 -45.08
C SER A 214 20.16 10.97 -45.12
N MET A 215 20.15 12.06 -44.35
CA MET A 215 21.21 13.06 -44.34
C MET A 215 21.53 13.57 -42.92
N PRO A 216 22.74 14.10 -42.69
CA PRO A 216 23.03 14.84 -41.46
C PRO A 216 22.16 16.10 -41.33
N ALA A 217 22.03 16.60 -40.09
CA ALA A 217 21.31 17.83 -39.76
C ALA A 217 21.71 19.06 -40.60
N VAL A 218 22.95 19.09 -41.11
CA VAL A 218 23.47 20.12 -42.02
C VAL A 218 24.23 19.44 -43.16
N HIS A 219 23.89 19.76 -44.40
CA HIS A 219 24.54 19.22 -45.59
C HIS A 219 24.52 20.23 -46.74
N GLY A 220 25.63 20.38 -47.47
CA GLY A 220 25.68 21.24 -48.66
C GLY A 220 25.37 22.73 -48.41
N GLY A 221 25.53 23.23 -47.18
CA GLY A 221 25.17 24.60 -46.80
C GLY A 221 23.70 24.80 -46.41
N TYR A 222 22.91 23.72 -46.37
CA TYR A 222 21.51 23.71 -45.95
C TYR A 222 21.34 23.00 -44.61
N VAL A 223 20.31 23.41 -43.86
CA VAL A 223 19.90 22.79 -42.60
C VAL A 223 18.67 21.93 -42.85
N TYR A 224 18.76 20.66 -42.48
CA TYR A 224 17.75 19.62 -42.71
C TYR A 224 17.13 19.12 -41.41
N SER A 225 17.28 19.91 -40.34
CA SER A 225 16.68 19.63 -39.04
C SER A 225 16.14 20.90 -38.42
N GLY A 226 15.19 20.75 -37.51
CA GLY A 226 14.64 21.86 -36.76
C GLY A 226 14.05 21.40 -35.45
N PHE A 227 13.97 22.32 -34.51
CA PHE A 227 13.45 22.10 -33.19
C PHE A 227 12.55 23.27 -32.78
N ALA A 228 11.45 22.99 -32.11
CA ALA A 228 10.62 23.99 -31.46
C ALA A 228 10.17 23.49 -30.09
N CYS A 229 10.13 24.37 -29.10
CA CYS A 229 9.52 24.17 -27.79
C CYS A 229 8.85 25.46 -27.30
N ASP A 230 8.22 25.43 -26.13
CA ASP A 230 7.58 26.62 -25.56
C ASP A 230 8.58 27.78 -25.38
N GLY A 231 8.35 28.88 -26.10
CA GLY A 231 9.15 30.09 -26.03
C GLY A 231 10.47 30.07 -26.82
N PHE A 232 10.82 28.97 -27.48
CA PHE A 232 12.05 28.86 -28.27
C PHE A 232 11.89 27.96 -29.50
N GLY A 233 12.48 28.33 -30.63
CA GLY A 233 12.49 27.47 -31.81
C GLY A 233 13.54 27.87 -32.83
N THR A 234 14.04 26.89 -33.57
CA THR A 234 14.89 27.10 -34.73
C THR A 234 14.06 27.53 -35.93
N ALA A 235 14.68 28.24 -36.88
CA ALA A 235 14.03 28.55 -38.15
C ALA A 235 13.51 27.27 -38.83
N GLY A 236 12.27 27.29 -39.30
CA GLY A 236 11.69 26.18 -40.06
C GLY A 236 10.65 25.33 -39.31
N VAL A 237 10.60 25.34 -37.97
CA VAL A 237 9.60 24.57 -37.19
C VAL A 237 8.82 25.51 -36.27
N THR A 238 7.52 25.32 -36.15
CA THR A 238 6.67 26.12 -35.26
C THR A 238 5.59 25.24 -34.64
N LEU A 239 5.38 25.36 -33.33
CA LEU A 239 4.31 24.68 -32.61
C LEU A 239 2.96 25.34 -32.94
N THR A 240 1.91 24.53 -33.10
CA THR A 240 0.53 24.98 -33.26
C THR A 240 -0.34 24.40 -32.14
N ASP A 241 -1.55 24.90 -31.98
CA ASP A 241 -2.46 24.44 -30.91
C ASP A 241 -2.89 22.97 -31.03
N ASP A 242 -2.66 22.37 -32.20
CA ASP A 242 -3.05 20.99 -32.52
C ASP A 242 -1.92 20.18 -33.17
N GLY A 243 -0.67 20.66 -33.09
CA GLY A 243 0.48 19.97 -33.66
C GLY A 243 1.65 20.89 -33.97
N PHE A 244 2.16 20.85 -35.19
CA PHE A 244 3.26 21.70 -35.62
C PHE A 244 3.22 21.98 -37.12
N SER A 245 4.01 22.96 -37.54
CA SER A 245 4.24 23.26 -38.95
C SER A 245 5.73 23.29 -39.27
N VAL A 246 6.05 22.94 -40.52
CA VAL A 246 7.38 23.03 -41.10
C VAL A 246 7.37 24.00 -42.27
N THR A 247 8.49 24.69 -42.47
CA THR A 247 8.70 25.63 -43.58
C THR A 247 10.08 25.48 -44.17
N ASN A 248 10.17 25.73 -45.47
CA ASN A 248 11.45 25.99 -46.14
C ASN A 248 11.72 27.50 -46.03
N THR A 249 12.78 27.90 -45.32
CA THR A 249 13.02 29.31 -45.00
C THR A 249 14.51 29.64 -44.98
N THR A 250 14.84 30.90 -45.28
CA THR A 250 16.22 31.41 -45.21
C THR A 250 16.27 32.54 -44.20
N SER A 251 17.13 32.40 -43.19
CA SER A 251 17.36 33.42 -42.17
C SER A 251 18.85 33.52 -41.86
N GLY A 252 19.39 34.74 -41.78
CA GLY A 252 20.82 34.97 -41.51
C GLY A 252 21.77 34.34 -42.52
N GLY A 253 21.34 34.14 -43.77
CA GLY A 253 22.13 33.48 -44.83
C GLY A 253 22.14 31.94 -44.75
N ILE A 254 21.43 31.35 -43.78
CA ILE A 254 21.27 29.90 -43.64
C ILE A 254 19.89 29.50 -44.14
N THR A 255 19.84 28.50 -45.02
CA THR A 255 18.59 28.00 -45.57
C THR A 255 18.21 26.68 -44.91
N THR A 256 17.10 26.68 -44.20
CA THR A 256 16.47 25.51 -43.60
C THR A 256 15.48 24.89 -44.58
N ARG A 257 15.61 23.59 -44.83
CA ARG A 257 14.82 22.79 -45.76
C ARG A 257 14.18 21.63 -45.01
N LEU A 258 12.96 21.84 -44.52
CA LEU A 258 12.19 20.83 -43.79
C LEU A 258 11.02 20.26 -44.58
N ASN A 259 10.89 20.60 -45.85
CA ASN A 259 9.88 20.04 -46.73
C ASN A 259 10.38 19.94 -48.17
N ASP A 260 11.67 19.66 -48.37
CA ASP A 260 12.32 19.51 -49.68
C ASP A 260 11.92 18.19 -50.34
N SER A 261 11.50 18.21 -51.61
CA SER A 261 10.86 17.04 -52.26
C SER A 261 11.77 15.84 -52.52
N GLU A 262 13.08 16.03 -52.42
CA GLU A 262 14.07 14.97 -52.61
C GLU A 262 14.35 14.17 -51.33
N ASN A 263 13.70 14.54 -50.20
CA ASN A 263 14.07 14.06 -48.89
C ASN A 263 12.90 13.51 -48.07
N ASP A 264 13.23 12.48 -47.27
CA ASP A 264 12.38 11.90 -46.26
C ASP A 264 12.70 12.49 -44.90
N TYR A 265 11.66 12.87 -44.18
CA TYR A 265 11.76 13.46 -42.86
C TYR A 265 11.12 12.56 -41.82
N PHE A 266 11.58 12.70 -40.59
CA PHE A 266 10.93 12.18 -39.40
C PHE A 266 10.71 13.30 -38.40
N TYR A 267 9.72 13.10 -37.52
CA TYR A 267 9.49 13.97 -36.39
C TYR A 267 9.33 13.19 -35.10
N ILE A 268 9.69 13.84 -34.00
CA ILE A 268 9.43 13.40 -32.63
C ILE A 268 8.76 14.58 -31.93
N ALA A 269 7.50 14.40 -31.54
CA ALA A 269 6.69 15.42 -30.88
C ALA A 269 6.36 14.98 -29.46
N LEU A 270 6.84 15.72 -28.47
CA LEU A 270 6.53 15.55 -27.06
C LEU A 270 5.15 16.12 -26.76
N LYS A 271 4.29 15.34 -26.09
CA LYS A 271 3.00 15.80 -25.58
C LYS A 271 3.13 16.91 -24.53
#